data_AF-A0A7S2Z140-F1
#
_entry.id   AF-A0A7S2Z140-F1
#
_cell.length_a   1.000
_cell.length_b   1.000
_cell.length_c   1.000
_cell.angle_alpha   90.00
_cell.angle_beta   90.00
_cell.angle_gamma   90.00
#
_symmetry.space_group_name_H-M   'P 1'
#
loop_
_entity.id
_entity.type
_entity.pdbx_description
1 polymer ?
#
loop_
_entity_poly.entity_id
_entity_poly.type
_entity_poly.pdbx_seq_one_letter_code
_entity_poly.pdbx_strand_id
1 'polypeptide(L)'
;EGEPTPAAVTAASLRLPRAFQMLPEFFVDDVTELLLFTARVAERQPRFLVDENLDVFMTFLVVLMGCPDHVHNPYLRAKMVDVLHHWIPPIGASTHHPWVQKMSNIFDLHPIGTRMLVGHLLRLYVDIEFTGSNTQFYDKFNIRHHIGEILEYLWGIPVHQQSWKLFASEEAGGFYLKFVNMLVNDAIYLLDEGMKKLPEVRRTLEAMEDLQAWNRQPPQEQAERESALRQNEDLLRQDLLLANVHISLMEYTTVEITRSFLLPEMVERIATMLNYFLKYLVGPERKQLKVNNPEKYGWDPRKMLRQIVKIYMHLAAPSTGEGDQFATSVARDGRSFS
;
A
#
# COMPACT_ATOMS: atom_id res chain seq x y z
N GLU A 1 -50.39 8.11 14.19
CA GLU A 1 -49.02 8.65 14.31
C GLU A 1 -48.10 7.48 14.55
N GLY A 2 -47.38 7.05 13.52
CA GLY A 2 -46.49 5.88 13.58
C GLY A 2 -45.06 6.36 13.81
N GLU A 3 -44.43 5.87 14.88
CA GLU A 3 -42.99 6.06 15.09
C GLU A 3 -42.21 5.45 13.92
N PRO A 4 -41.16 6.14 13.42
CA PRO A 4 -40.33 5.58 12.37
C PRO A 4 -39.42 4.49 12.94
N THR A 5 -39.32 3.38 12.21
CA THR A 5 -38.47 2.23 12.51
C THR A 5 -36.97 2.58 12.44
N PRO A 6 -36.09 1.84 13.15
CA PRO A 6 -34.64 2.13 13.25
C PRO A 6 -33.88 2.05 11.92
N ALA A 7 -34.51 1.52 10.87
CA ALA A 7 -33.94 1.36 9.54
C ALA A 7 -33.94 2.67 8.69
N ALA A 8 -34.51 3.76 9.21
CA ALA A 8 -34.61 5.04 8.49
C ALA A 8 -33.51 6.07 8.84
N VAL A 9 -32.54 5.71 9.69
CA VAL A 9 -31.44 6.62 10.09
C VAL A 9 -30.20 6.47 9.20
N THR A 10 -30.18 5.49 8.30
CA THR A 10 -29.10 5.30 7.33
C THR A 10 -29.35 6.13 6.07
N ALA A 11 -28.44 7.07 5.79
CA ALA A 11 -28.35 7.89 4.57
C ALA A 11 -29.27 9.12 4.44
N ALA A 12 -29.58 9.82 5.54
CA ALA A 12 -29.70 11.27 5.42
C ALA A 12 -28.28 11.82 5.24
N SER A 13 -27.97 12.25 4.01
CA SER A 13 -26.84 13.13 3.75
C SER A 13 -27.00 14.38 4.62
N LEU A 14 -26.39 14.37 5.81
CA LEU A 14 -26.23 15.55 6.63
C LEU A 14 -25.41 16.52 5.79
N ARG A 15 -26.09 17.39 5.05
CA ARG A 15 -25.45 18.46 4.29
C ARG A 15 -24.52 19.20 5.24
N LEU A 16 -23.26 19.26 4.86
CA LEU A 16 -22.23 19.96 5.61
C LEU A 16 -22.74 21.34 6.04
N PRO A 17 -22.54 21.75 7.30
CA PRO A 17 -22.92 23.09 7.73
C PRO A 17 -22.35 24.14 6.79
N ARG A 18 -23.16 25.11 6.36
CA ARG A 18 -22.74 26.15 5.41
C ARG A 18 -21.49 26.89 5.89
N ALA A 19 -21.35 27.09 7.20
CA ALA A 19 -20.15 27.68 7.79
C ALA A 19 -18.88 26.87 7.47
N PHE A 20 -18.94 25.54 7.52
CA PHE A 20 -17.81 24.67 7.19
C PHE A 20 -17.48 24.72 5.70
N GLN A 21 -18.50 24.70 4.82
CA GLN A 21 -18.28 24.80 3.37
C GLN A 21 -17.64 26.13 2.94
N MET A 22 -17.73 27.18 3.77
CA MET A 22 -17.10 28.47 3.53
C MET A 22 -15.69 28.58 4.15
N LEU A 23 -15.23 27.58 4.92
CA LEU A 23 -13.88 27.59 5.46
C LEU A 23 -12.86 27.32 4.34
N PRO A 24 -11.85 28.18 4.17
CA PRO A 24 -10.73 27.89 3.28
C PRO A 24 -9.97 26.63 3.68
N GLU A 25 -9.57 25.82 2.70
CA GLU A 25 -8.83 24.57 2.96
C GLU A 25 -7.46 24.80 3.62
N PHE A 26 -6.86 26.00 3.52
CA PHE A 26 -5.56 26.28 4.17
C PHE A 26 -5.62 26.14 5.70
N PHE A 27 -6.79 26.33 6.35
CA PHE A 27 -6.90 26.08 7.78
C PHE A 27 -6.68 24.61 8.13
N VAL A 28 -7.14 23.71 7.24
CA VAL A 28 -6.90 22.28 7.39
C VAL A 28 -5.44 21.98 7.08
N ASP A 29 -4.88 22.59 6.03
CA ASP A 29 -3.47 22.41 5.65
C ASP A 29 -2.48 22.85 6.74
N ASP A 30 -2.69 24.02 7.34
CA ASP A 30 -1.85 24.55 8.43
C ASP A 30 -1.87 23.62 9.65
N VAL A 31 -3.04 23.09 10.01
CA VAL A 31 -3.18 22.14 11.11
C VAL A 31 -2.47 20.83 10.76
N THR A 32 -2.67 20.30 9.55
CA THR A 32 -2.01 19.07 9.11
C THR A 32 -0.49 19.26 9.04
N GLU A 33 0.01 20.42 8.62
CA GLU A 33 1.44 20.74 8.59
C GLU A 33 2.06 20.77 9.99
N LEU A 34 1.38 21.43 10.93
CA LEU A 34 1.80 21.43 12.32
C LEU A 34 1.84 20.02 12.88
N LEU A 35 0.79 19.21 12.64
CA LEU A 35 0.75 17.82 13.10
C LEU A 35 1.90 17.00 12.50
N LEU A 36 2.18 17.15 11.21
CA LEU A 36 3.28 16.47 10.53
C LEU A 36 4.64 16.87 11.11
N PHE A 37 4.85 18.16 11.36
CA PHE A 37 6.05 18.65 12.03
C PHE A 37 6.20 18.03 13.42
N THR A 38 5.14 18.06 14.23
CA THR A 38 5.19 17.51 15.59
C THR A 38 5.41 16.00 15.62
N ALA A 39 4.83 15.26 14.67
CA ALA A 39 5.04 13.81 14.55
C ALA A 39 6.51 13.48 14.27
N ARG A 40 7.14 14.18 13.32
CA ARG A 40 8.58 14.04 13.01
C ARG A 40 9.49 14.41 14.19
N VAL A 41 9.11 15.42 14.98
CA VAL A 41 9.84 15.77 16.21
C VAL A 41 9.66 14.66 17.25
N ALA A 42 8.45 14.13 17.42
CA ALA A 42 8.15 13.08 18.39
C ALA A 42 8.90 11.77 18.13
N GLU A 43 9.20 11.42 16.87
CA GLU A 43 10.07 10.27 16.55
C GLU A 43 11.44 10.36 17.23
N ARG A 44 11.99 11.58 17.31
CA ARG A 44 13.31 11.83 17.93
C ARG A 44 13.19 12.18 19.41
N GLN A 45 12.09 12.82 19.80
CA GLN A 45 11.83 13.31 21.15
C GLN A 45 10.41 12.93 21.58
N PRO A 46 10.19 11.65 21.93
CA PRO A 46 8.84 11.14 22.11
C PRO A 46 8.06 11.79 23.24
N ARG A 47 8.76 12.30 24.26
CA ARG A 47 8.15 13.04 25.39
C ARG A 47 7.36 14.27 24.94
N PHE A 48 7.63 14.83 23.77
CA PHE A 48 7.01 16.07 23.29
C PHE A 48 5.48 15.98 23.17
N LEU A 49 4.95 14.81 22.80
CA LEU A 49 3.52 14.61 22.58
C LEU A 49 2.87 13.63 23.58
N VAL A 50 3.60 13.12 24.58
CA VAL A 50 3.10 12.06 25.49
C VAL A 50 1.96 12.55 26.38
N ASP A 51 1.91 13.82 26.73
CA ASP A 51 0.87 14.37 27.63
C ASP A 51 -0.28 15.06 26.89
N GLU A 52 -0.19 15.21 25.57
CA GLU A 52 -1.17 15.95 24.75
C GLU A 52 -2.44 15.17 24.42
N ASN A 53 -3.60 15.82 24.29
CA ASN A 53 -4.81 15.11 23.84
C ASN A 53 -4.81 14.94 22.31
N LEU A 54 -4.48 13.73 21.85
CA LEU A 54 -4.40 13.42 20.42
C LEU A 54 -5.68 12.80 19.85
N ASP A 55 -6.68 12.45 20.68
CA ASP A 55 -7.95 11.88 20.23
C ASP A 55 -8.72 12.84 19.30
N VAL A 56 -8.69 14.14 19.63
CA VAL A 56 -9.33 15.18 18.79
C VAL A 56 -8.69 15.23 17.41
N PHE A 57 -7.35 15.10 17.35
CA PHE A 57 -6.61 15.09 16.10
C PHE A 57 -6.81 13.77 15.34
N MET A 58 -6.92 12.64 16.03
CA MET A 58 -7.30 11.37 15.40
C MET A 58 -8.67 11.46 14.73
N THR A 59 -9.65 12.07 15.41
CA THR A 59 -10.96 12.36 14.81
C THR A 59 -10.84 13.27 13.59
N PHE A 60 -10.09 14.37 13.71
CA PHE A 60 -9.84 15.31 12.61
C PHE A 60 -9.25 14.59 11.39
N LEU A 61 -8.18 13.82 11.58
CA LEU A 61 -7.49 13.08 10.53
C LEU A 61 -8.42 12.07 9.88
N VAL A 62 -9.09 11.20 10.65
CA VAL A 62 -9.94 10.14 10.10
C VAL A 62 -11.12 10.72 9.32
N VAL A 63 -11.80 11.75 9.84
CA VAL A 63 -13.00 12.31 9.20
C VAL A 63 -12.64 13.07 7.93
N LEU A 64 -11.65 13.98 7.99
CA LEU A 64 -11.33 14.84 6.85
C LEU A 64 -10.58 14.09 5.74
N MET A 65 -9.73 13.12 6.10
CA MET A 65 -9.03 12.27 5.13
C MET A 65 -10.00 11.40 4.31
N GLY A 66 -11.06 10.89 4.93
CA GLY A 66 -11.96 9.93 4.30
C GLY A 66 -13.16 10.53 3.57
N CYS A 67 -13.43 11.82 3.75
CA CYS A 67 -14.63 12.45 3.22
C CYS A 67 -14.28 13.53 2.17
N PRO A 68 -14.35 13.22 0.86
CA PRO A 68 -14.04 14.19 -0.20
C PRO A 68 -14.98 15.41 -0.20
N ASP A 69 -16.19 15.28 0.33
CA ASP A 69 -17.11 16.42 0.51
C ASP A 69 -16.59 17.43 1.53
N HIS A 70 -15.76 17.00 2.50
CA HIS A 70 -15.21 17.87 3.53
C HIS A 70 -13.90 18.53 3.08
N VAL A 71 -13.00 17.74 2.49
CA VAL A 71 -11.73 18.21 1.93
C VAL A 71 -11.63 17.68 0.51
N HIS A 72 -11.73 18.58 -0.47
CA HIS A 72 -11.79 18.20 -1.87
C HIS A 72 -10.39 17.86 -2.39
N ASN A 73 -9.37 18.58 -1.91
CA ASN A 73 -7.99 18.38 -2.34
C ASN A 73 -7.44 17.00 -1.90
N PRO A 74 -7.19 16.07 -2.84
CA PRO A 74 -6.66 14.75 -2.51
C PRO A 74 -5.23 14.79 -1.95
N TYR A 75 -4.42 15.79 -2.31
CA TYR A 75 -3.07 15.95 -1.77
C TYR A 75 -3.08 16.34 -0.29
N LEU A 76 -4.05 17.16 0.12
CA LEU A 76 -4.22 17.50 1.53
C LEU A 76 -4.71 16.28 2.32
N ARG A 77 -5.63 15.49 1.76
CA ARG A 77 -6.03 14.20 2.36
C ARG A 77 -4.83 13.22 2.45
N ALA A 78 -3.96 13.19 1.45
CA ALA A 78 -2.72 12.41 1.48
C ALA A 78 -1.72 12.92 2.55
N LYS A 79 -1.59 14.23 2.75
CA LYS A 79 -0.76 14.80 3.84
C LYS A 79 -1.25 14.33 5.22
N MET A 80 -2.54 14.08 5.40
CA MET A 80 -3.08 13.47 6.64
C MET A 80 -2.71 12.00 6.80
N VAL A 81 -2.59 11.25 5.70
CA VAL A 81 -2.03 9.88 5.72
C VAL A 81 -0.60 9.92 6.23
N ASP A 82 0.22 10.88 5.79
CA ASP A 82 1.60 11.01 6.28
C ASP A 82 1.64 11.24 7.79
N VAL A 83 0.74 12.06 8.34
CA VAL A 83 0.64 12.24 9.80
C VAL A 83 0.33 10.92 10.50
N LEU A 84 -0.69 10.19 10.02
CA LEU A 84 -1.09 8.89 10.58
C LEU A 84 0.04 7.86 10.48
N HIS A 85 0.79 7.89 9.38
CA HIS A 85 1.94 7.02 9.16
C HIS A 85 3.05 7.26 10.18
N HIS A 86 3.40 8.51 10.48
CA HIS A 86 4.37 8.82 11.54
C HIS A 86 3.85 8.47 12.96
N TRP A 87 2.53 8.31 13.12
CA TRP A 87 1.94 7.91 14.39
C TRP A 87 1.92 6.39 14.59
N ILE A 88 2.11 5.57 13.55
CA ILE A 88 2.17 4.11 13.76
C ILE A 88 3.44 3.76 14.57
N PRO A 89 3.35 2.90 15.60
CA PRO A 89 4.52 2.45 16.31
C PRO A 89 5.51 1.72 15.40
N PRO A 90 6.83 2.00 15.51
CA PRO A 90 7.83 1.27 14.73
C PRO A 90 7.81 -0.23 15.02
N ILE A 91 8.02 -1.05 14.00
CA ILE A 91 8.09 -2.50 14.13
C ILE A 91 9.21 -2.88 15.12
N GLY A 92 8.90 -3.69 16.13
CA GLY A 92 9.85 -4.13 17.14
C GLY A 92 10.18 -3.09 18.21
N ALA A 93 9.50 -1.95 18.24
CA ALA A 93 9.64 -0.97 19.31
C ALA A 93 9.20 -1.56 20.67
N SER A 94 9.86 -1.13 21.75
CA SER A 94 9.49 -1.57 23.09
C SER A 94 8.08 -1.10 23.45
N THR A 95 7.21 -2.05 23.77
CA THR A 95 5.85 -1.78 24.25
C THR A 95 5.83 -1.06 25.60
N HIS A 96 6.96 -0.93 26.30
CA HIS A 96 7.08 -0.13 27.52
C HIS A 96 7.37 1.35 27.27
N HIS A 97 7.66 1.73 26.02
CA HIS A 97 7.95 3.12 25.69
C HIS A 97 6.66 3.95 25.70
N PRO A 98 6.57 5.05 26.48
CA PRO A 98 5.32 5.79 26.69
C PRO A 98 4.64 6.27 25.40
N TRP A 99 5.42 6.74 24.42
CA TRP A 99 4.90 7.15 23.12
C TRP A 99 4.32 5.98 22.32
N VAL A 100 4.97 4.81 22.35
CA VAL A 100 4.50 3.60 21.65
C VAL A 100 3.16 3.18 22.26
N GLN A 101 3.07 3.12 23.59
CA GLN A 101 1.81 2.82 24.28
C GLN A 101 0.71 3.80 23.92
N LYS A 102 1.02 5.10 23.92
CA LYS A 102 0.05 6.13 23.59
C LYS A 102 -0.49 5.98 22.17
N MET A 103 0.40 5.85 21.18
CA MET A 103 -0.01 5.66 19.80
C MET A 103 -0.82 4.38 19.62
N SER A 104 -0.36 3.26 20.18
CA SER A 104 -1.11 2.00 20.16
C SER A 104 -2.51 2.16 20.74
N ASN A 105 -2.64 2.82 21.90
CA ASN A 105 -3.95 3.06 22.51
C ASN A 105 -4.88 3.89 21.63
N ILE A 106 -4.37 4.91 20.92
CA ILE A 106 -5.18 5.72 20.00
C ILE A 106 -5.71 4.84 18.86
N PHE A 107 -4.86 4.02 18.24
CA PHE A 107 -5.34 3.12 17.18
C PHE A 107 -6.28 2.04 17.71
N ASP A 108 -6.02 1.47 18.88
CA ASP A 108 -6.79 0.35 19.44
C ASP A 108 -8.17 0.77 19.96
N LEU A 109 -8.28 1.99 20.52
CA LEU A 109 -9.43 2.39 21.35
C LEU A 109 -10.22 3.57 20.79
N HIS A 110 -9.66 4.38 19.88
CA HIS A 110 -10.34 5.59 19.42
C HIS A 110 -11.65 5.25 18.68
N PRO A 111 -12.83 5.73 19.13
CA PRO A 111 -14.13 5.25 18.65
C PRO A 111 -14.39 5.44 17.16
N ILE A 112 -13.92 6.55 16.58
CA ILE A 112 -14.05 6.83 15.14
C ILE A 112 -12.96 6.09 14.36
N GLY A 113 -11.76 5.96 14.94
CA GLY A 113 -10.63 5.29 14.31
C GLY A 113 -10.95 3.82 14.06
N THR A 114 -11.36 3.11 15.11
CA THR A 114 -11.73 1.69 15.06
C THR A 114 -12.88 1.36 14.10
N ARG A 115 -13.75 2.33 13.79
CA ARG A 115 -14.90 2.13 12.90
C ARG A 115 -14.64 2.54 11.46
N MET A 116 -13.97 3.67 11.24
CA MET A 116 -13.95 4.34 9.93
C MET A 116 -12.58 4.33 9.26
N LEU A 117 -11.47 4.22 10.02
CA LEU A 117 -10.12 4.43 9.50
C LEU A 117 -9.80 3.51 8.32
N VAL A 118 -10.01 2.20 8.47
CA VAL A 118 -9.73 1.22 7.40
C VAL A 118 -10.53 1.55 6.14
N GLY A 119 -11.85 1.72 6.26
CA GLY A 119 -12.70 2.04 5.11
C GLY A 119 -12.34 3.38 4.44
N HIS A 120 -11.87 4.37 5.21
CA HIS A 120 -11.43 5.66 4.68
C HIS A 120 -10.08 5.57 3.98
N LEU A 121 -9.12 4.81 4.52
CA LEU A 121 -7.84 4.52 3.88
C LEU A 121 -8.03 3.77 2.55
N LEU A 122 -8.87 2.73 2.53
CA LEU A 122 -9.19 1.98 1.32
C LEU A 122 -9.87 2.86 0.26
N ARG A 123 -10.75 3.79 0.67
CA ARG A 123 -11.36 4.77 -0.22
C ARG A 123 -10.34 5.72 -0.82
N LEU A 124 -9.52 6.33 0.04
CA LEU A 124 -8.49 7.25 -0.40
C LEU A 124 -7.46 6.56 -1.32
N TYR A 125 -7.11 5.31 -1.06
CA TYR A 125 -6.24 4.52 -1.94
C TYR A 125 -6.73 4.52 -3.39
N VAL A 126 -8.04 4.35 -3.60
CA VAL A 126 -8.68 4.37 -4.91
C VAL A 126 -8.83 5.79 -5.47
N ASP A 127 -9.14 6.77 -4.62
CA ASP A 127 -9.30 8.18 -5.02
C ASP A 127 -7.98 8.79 -5.53
N ILE A 128 -6.84 8.33 -5.01
CA ILE A 128 -5.51 8.78 -5.43
C ILE A 128 -5.18 8.11 -6.77
N GLU A 129 -5.79 8.62 -7.84
CA GLU A 129 -5.41 8.32 -9.21
C GLU A 129 -5.18 9.66 -9.93
N PHE A 130 -3.94 10.17 -9.83
CA PHE A 130 -3.59 11.45 -10.45
C PHE A 130 -3.45 11.27 -11.96
N THR A 131 -4.27 11.99 -12.72
CA THR A 131 -4.07 12.15 -14.15
C THR A 131 -3.23 13.42 -14.38
N GLY A 132 -1.96 13.25 -14.71
CA GLY A 132 -1.02 14.37 -14.81
C GLY A 132 0.36 13.97 -15.34
N SER A 133 1.38 14.78 -15.05
CA SER A 133 2.76 14.60 -15.54
C SER A 133 3.43 13.33 -14.99
N ASN A 134 4.54 12.89 -15.60
CA ASN A 134 5.31 11.71 -15.17
C ASN A 134 5.69 11.72 -13.68
N THR A 135 5.91 12.88 -13.06
CA THR A 135 6.22 12.98 -11.62
C THR A 135 5.00 12.62 -10.76
N GLN A 136 3.82 13.12 -11.13
CA GLN A 136 2.56 12.86 -10.42
C GLN A 136 2.13 11.38 -10.54
N PHE A 137 2.56 10.70 -11.60
CA PHE A 137 2.36 9.27 -11.75
C PHE A 137 3.05 8.46 -10.65
N TYR A 138 4.25 8.87 -10.21
CA TYR A 138 4.97 8.15 -9.15
C TYR A 138 4.51 8.53 -7.75
N ASP A 139 4.05 9.77 -7.56
CA ASP A 139 3.56 10.26 -6.25
C ASP A 139 2.43 9.38 -5.69
N LYS A 140 1.56 8.84 -6.55
CA LYS A 140 0.47 7.95 -6.12
C LYS A 140 0.99 6.70 -5.43
N PHE A 141 2.08 6.09 -5.92
CA PHE A 141 2.61 4.87 -5.34
C PHE A 141 3.20 5.13 -3.95
N ASN A 142 3.84 6.28 -3.73
CA ASN A 142 4.36 6.66 -2.41
C ASN A 142 3.22 6.83 -1.40
N ILE A 143 2.13 7.50 -1.78
CA ILE A 143 0.98 7.67 -0.88
C ILE A 143 0.31 6.32 -0.62
N ARG A 144 0.10 5.50 -1.65
CA ARG A 144 -0.45 4.14 -1.53
C ARG A 144 0.43 3.23 -0.68
N HIS A 145 1.75 3.42 -0.71
CA HIS A 145 2.70 2.73 0.17
C HIS A 145 2.48 3.13 1.63
N HIS A 146 2.41 4.41 1.97
CA HIS A 146 2.10 4.84 3.34
C HIS A 146 0.73 4.31 3.80
N ILE A 147 -0.29 4.34 2.93
CA ILE A 147 -1.59 3.71 3.21
C ILE A 147 -1.41 2.21 3.48
N GLY A 148 -0.64 1.51 2.65
CA GLY A 148 -0.36 0.08 2.78
C GLY A 148 0.32 -0.28 4.10
N GLU A 149 1.32 0.48 4.54
CA GLU A 149 2.00 0.25 5.83
C GLU A 149 1.09 0.51 7.03
N ILE A 150 0.24 1.56 6.96
CA ILE A 150 -0.78 1.78 7.99
C ILE A 150 -1.75 0.60 8.01
N LEU A 151 -2.24 0.17 6.85
CA LEU A 151 -3.17 -0.95 6.74
C LEU A 151 -2.55 -2.27 7.25
N GLU A 152 -1.26 -2.51 7.02
CA GLU A 152 -0.55 -3.67 7.56
C GLU A 152 -0.53 -3.63 9.09
N TYR A 153 -0.22 -2.47 9.68
CA TYR A 153 -0.29 -2.28 11.12
C TYR A 153 -1.71 -2.53 11.67
N LEU A 154 -2.72 -1.94 11.02
CA LEU A 154 -4.13 -2.08 11.44
C LEU A 154 -4.64 -3.52 11.31
N TRP A 155 -4.16 -4.29 10.32
CA TRP A 155 -4.54 -5.70 10.17
C TRP A 155 -4.13 -6.56 11.37
N GLY A 156 -3.04 -6.19 12.05
CA GLY A 156 -2.59 -6.82 13.29
C GLY A 156 -3.49 -6.55 14.50
N ILE A 157 -4.45 -5.63 14.40
CA ILE A 157 -5.34 -5.22 15.49
C ILE A 157 -6.75 -5.78 15.25
N PRO A 158 -7.28 -6.65 16.14
CA PRO A 158 -8.53 -7.38 15.89
C PRO A 158 -9.75 -6.51 15.54
N VAL A 159 -9.90 -5.34 16.16
CA VAL A 159 -11.05 -4.45 15.90
C VAL A 159 -11.03 -3.88 14.49
N HIS A 160 -9.84 -3.51 13.99
CA HIS A 160 -9.66 -3.01 12.63
C HIS A 160 -9.76 -4.12 11.60
N GLN A 161 -9.20 -5.29 11.91
CA GLN A 161 -9.33 -6.49 11.07
C GLN A 161 -10.81 -6.86 10.86
N GLN A 162 -11.62 -6.79 11.92
CA GLN A 162 -13.06 -7.05 11.84
C GLN A 162 -13.80 -5.98 11.03
N SER A 163 -13.46 -4.69 11.21
CA SER A 163 -14.01 -3.60 10.41
C SER A 163 -13.67 -3.77 8.93
N TRP A 164 -12.45 -4.17 8.61
CA TRP A 164 -12.02 -4.47 7.25
C TRP A 164 -12.83 -5.61 6.63
N LYS A 165 -12.96 -6.74 7.34
CA LYS A 165 -13.74 -7.89 6.86
C LYS A 165 -15.19 -7.52 6.56
N LEU A 166 -15.81 -6.70 7.43
CA LEU A 166 -17.16 -6.21 7.20
C LEU A 166 -17.23 -5.34 5.94
N PHE A 167 -16.36 -4.34 5.83
CA PHE A 167 -16.30 -3.46 4.66
C PHE A 167 -16.10 -4.24 3.36
N ALA A 168 -15.15 -5.18 3.34
CA ALA A 168 -14.86 -6.00 2.17
C ALA A 168 -16.01 -6.93 1.78
N SER A 169 -16.78 -7.44 2.75
CA SER A 169 -17.95 -8.28 2.51
C SER A 169 -19.12 -7.48 1.91
N GLU A 170 -19.41 -6.31 2.47
CA GLU A 170 -20.48 -5.41 2.02
C GLU A 170 -20.20 -4.82 0.64
N GLU A 171 -18.94 -4.45 0.38
CA GLU A 171 -18.50 -3.79 -0.85
C GLU A 171 -17.79 -4.77 -1.81
N ALA A 172 -18.03 -6.08 -1.68
CA ALA A 172 -17.29 -7.12 -2.38
C ALA A 172 -17.30 -6.96 -3.91
N GLY A 173 -18.45 -6.60 -4.48
CA GLY A 173 -18.60 -6.23 -5.91
C GLY A 173 -18.67 -4.72 -6.16
N GLY A 174 -18.53 -3.92 -5.10
CA GLY A 174 -18.65 -2.47 -5.11
C GLY A 174 -17.29 -1.79 -4.97
N PHE A 175 -17.12 -1.01 -3.91
CA PHE A 175 -15.90 -0.24 -3.72
C PHE A 175 -14.67 -1.12 -3.45
N TYR A 176 -14.81 -2.23 -2.72
CA TYR A 176 -13.69 -3.10 -2.40
C TYR A 176 -13.11 -3.78 -3.64
N LEU A 177 -13.96 -4.13 -4.61
CA LEU A 177 -13.52 -4.60 -5.93
C LEU A 177 -12.62 -3.57 -6.65
N LYS A 178 -12.98 -2.28 -6.61
CA LYS A 178 -12.16 -1.20 -7.20
C LYS A 178 -10.79 -1.11 -6.53
N PHE A 179 -10.77 -1.24 -5.20
CA PHE A 179 -9.52 -1.28 -4.43
C PHE A 179 -8.65 -2.47 -4.84
N VAL A 180 -9.19 -3.70 -4.87
CA VAL A 180 -8.46 -4.90 -5.28
C VAL A 180 -7.93 -4.74 -6.72
N ASN A 181 -8.74 -4.18 -7.61
CA ASN A 181 -8.35 -3.90 -8.98
C ASN A 181 -7.14 -2.94 -9.08
N MET A 182 -7.13 -1.86 -8.29
CA MET A 182 -6.01 -0.92 -8.20
C MET A 182 -4.76 -1.55 -7.59
N LEU A 183 -4.93 -2.26 -6.47
CA LEU A 183 -3.84 -2.99 -5.80
C LEU A 183 -3.15 -3.98 -6.76
N VAL A 184 -3.91 -4.75 -7.53
CA VAL A 184 -3.38 -5.70 -8.52
C VAL A 184 -2.70 -4.97 -9.68
N ASN A 185 -3.22 -3.82 -10.13
CA ASN A 185 -2.56 -3.03 -11.19
C ASN A 185 -1.19 -2.52 -10.74
N ASP A 186 -1.12 -1.94 -9.55
CA ASP A 186 0.11 -1.40 -8.99
C ASP A 186 1.14 -2.52 -8.76
N ALA A 187 0.71 -3.65 -8.19
CA ALA A 187 1.57 -4.81 -7.99
C ALA A 187 2.14 -5.35 -9.30
N ILE A 188 1.33 -5.46 -10.36
CA ILE A 188 1.81 -5.88 -11.69
C ILE A 188 2.86 -4.91 -12.21
N TYR A 189 2.55 -3.61 -12.21
CA TYR A 189 3.43 -2.58 -12.76
C TYR A 189 4.77 -2.53 -12.03
N LEU A 190 4.75 -2.37 -10.70
CA LEU A 190 5.96 -2.18 -9.89
C LEU A 190 6.86 -3.42 -9.89
N LEU A 191 6.28 -4.63 -9.82
CA LEU A 191 7.06 -5.85 -9.90
C LEU A 191 7.68 -6.05 -11.28
N ASP A 192 6.94 -5.77 -12.36
CA ASP A 192 7.45 -5.93 -13.71
C ASP A 192 8.59 -4.94 -14.01
N GLU A 193 8.44 -3.67 -13.63
CA GLU A 193 9.52 -2.67 -13.74
C GLU A 193 10.74 -3.05 -12.89
N GLY A 194 10.54 -3.38 -11.60
CA GLY A 194 11.63 -3.81 -10.73
C GLY A 194 12.37 -5.05 -11.24
N MET A 195 11.64 -6.08 -11.70
CA MET A 195 12.25 -7.31 -12.23
C MET A 195 13.00 -7.08 -13.54
N LYS A 196 12.53 -6.18 -14.41
CA LYS A 196 13.24 -5.80 -15.65
C LYS A 196 14.52 -5.02 -15.37
N LYS A 197 14.56 -4.22 -14.31
CA LYS A 197 15.74 -3.44 -13.91
C LYS A 197 16.86 -4.27 -13.30
N LEU A 198 16.55 -5.36 -12.59
CA LEU A 198 17.55 -6.26 -12.02
C LEU A 198 18.67 -6.69 -13.00
N PRO A 199 18.38 -7.23 -14.19
CA PRO A 199 19.41 -7.61 -15.14
C PRO A 199 20.16 -6.40 -15.74
N GLU A 200 19.53 -5.23 -15.88
CA GLU A 200 20.20 -4.00 -16.37
C GLU A 200 21.26 -3.51 -15.38
N VAL A 201 20.89 -3.43 -14.11
CA VAL A 201 21.80 -3.07 -13.01
C VAL A 201 22.94 -4.09 -12.91
N ARG A 202 22.62 -5.39 -12.90
CA ARG A 202 23.66 -6.44 -12.84
C ARG A 202 24.66 -6.33 -13.98
N ARG A 203 24.20 -6.24 -15.24
CA ARG A 203 25.10 -6.16 -16.41
C ARG A 203 26.04 -4.97 -16.33
N THR A 204 25.56 -3.84 -15.82
CA THR A 204 26.38 -2.63 -15.68
C THR A 204 27.42 -2.81 -14.58
N LEU A 205 27.04 -3.38 -13.43
CA LEU A 205 27.96 -3.69 -12.34
C LEU A 205 29.04 -4.71 -12.77
N GLU A 206 28.65 -5.80 -13.43
CA GLU A 206 29.58 -6.81 -13.97
C GLU A 206 30.57 -6.19 -14.98
N ALA A 207 30.11 -5.25 -15.82
CA ALA A 207 31.00 -4.55 -16.74
C ALA A 207 32.00 -3.62 -16.05
N MET A 208 31.66 -3.10 -14.86
CA MET A 208 32.54 -2.25 -14.06
C MET A 208 33.57 -3.06 -13.24
N GLU A 209 33.34 -4.36 -13.04
CA GLU A 209 34.30 -5.25 -12.36
C GLU A 209 35.55 -5.52 -13.22
N ASP A 210 35.43 -5.52 -14.56
CA ASP A 210 36.57 -5.56 -15.47
C ASP A 210 37.20 -4.16 -15.63
N LEU A 211 38.06 -3.80 -14.68
CA LEU A 211 38.76 -2.51 -14.67
C LEU A 211 39.57 -2.26 -15.95
N GLN A 212 40.09 -3.29 -16.62
CA GLN A 212 40.85 -3.08 -17.86
C GLN A 212 39.94 -2.70 -19.01
N ALA A 213 38.82 -3.42 -19.20
CA ALA A 213 37.85 -3.09 -20.23
C ALA A 213 37.11 -1.77 -19.93
N TRP A 214 36.84 -1.49 -18.66
CA TRP A 214 36.20 -0.26 -18.21
C TRP A 214 37.06 0.97 -18.50
N ASN A 215 38.33 0.96 -18.09
CA ASN A 215 39.24 2.09 -18.26
C ASN A 215 39.65 2.34 -19.72
N ARG A 216 39.39 1.39 -20.64
CA ARG A 216 39.57 1.60 -22.09
C ARG A 216 38.48 2.45 -22.72
N GLN A 217 37.32 2.58 -22.07
CA GLN A 217 36.22 3.41 -22.57
C GLN A 217 36.56 4.90 -22.42
N PRO A 218 36.06 5.78 -23.30
CA PRO A 218 36.20 7.23 -23.14
C PRO A 218 35.65 7.72 -21.78
N PRO A 219 36.27 8.71 -21.12
CA PRO A 219 35.81 9.21 -19.82
C PRO A 219 34.34 9.68 -19.82
N GLN A 220 33.86 10.21 -20.94
CA GLN A 220 32.46 10.61 -21.09
C GLN A 220 31.49 9.41 -21.03
N GLU A 221 31.81 8.33 -21.74
CA GLU A 221 31.00 7.11 -21.74
C GLU A 221 30.96 6.46 -20.35
N GLN A 222 32.09 6.46 -19.64
CA GLN A 222 32.15 5.99 -18.25
C GLN A 222 31.22 6.83 -17.35
N ALA A 223 31.29 8.16 -17.43
CA ALA A 223 30.46 9.05 -16.62
C ALA A 223 28.95 8.89 -16.93
N GLU A 224 28.58 8.73 -18.21
CA GLU A 224 27.21 8.47 -18.64
C GLU A 224 26.68 7.14 -18.07
N ARG A 225 27.48 6.06 -18.17
CA ARG A 225 27.10 4.74 -17.65
C ARG A 225 27.01 4.72 -16.13
N GLU A 226 27.91 5.39 -15.43
CA GLU A 226 27.82 5.55 -13.96
C GLU A 226 26.57 6.34 -13.55
N SER A 227 26.22 7.40 -14.29
CA SER A 227 25.00 8.17 -14.04
C SER A 227 23.76 7.31 -14.27
N ALA A 228 23.72 6.56 -15.37
CA ALA A 228 22.63 5.63 -15.67
C ALA A 228 22.52 4.52 -14.64
N LEU A 229 23.64 3.99 -14.13
CA LEU A 229 23.66 3.02 -13.05
C LEU A 229 23.01 3.59 -11.80
N ARG A 230 23.44 4.78 -11.33
CA ARG A 230 22.86 5.41 -10.13
C ARG A 230 21.34 5.59 -10.26
N GLN A 231 20.88 6.08 -11.41
CA GLN A 231 19.45 6.23 -11.69
C GLN A 231 18.71 4.89 -11.68
N ASN A 232 19.24 3.86 -12.35
CA ASN A 232 18.62 2.53 -12.37
C ASN A 232 18.62 1.87 -10.99
N GLU A 233 19.66 2.05 -10.18
CA GLU A 233 19.70 1.54 -8.80
C GLU A 233 18.65 2.21 -7.90
N ASP A 234 18.45 3.52 -8.05
CA ASP A 234 17.43 4.25 -7.29
C ASP A 234 16.01 3.83 -7.70
N LEU A 235 15.73 3.73 -9.00
CA LEU A 235 14.45 3.25 -9.53
C LEU A 235 14.17 1.81 -9.08
N LEU A 236 15.14 0.90 -9.24
CA LEU A 236 15.02 -0.48 -8.81
C LEU A 236 14.67 -0.60 -7.32
N ARG A 237 15.35 0.18 -6.47
CA ARG A 237 15.10 0.19 -5.03
C ARG A 237 13.69 0.70 -4.72
N GLN A 238 13.24 1.76 -5.39
CA GLN A 238 11.89 2.30 -5.21
C GLN A 238 10.82 1.32 -5.67
N ASP A 239 10.93 0.78 -6.88
CA ASP A 239 9.95 -0.16 -7.45
C ASP A 239 9.79 -1.40 -6.56
N LEU A 240 10.90 -1.99 -6.09
CA LEU A 240 10.86 -3.16 -5.23
C LEU A 240 10.32 -2.86 -3.82
N LEU A 241 10.68 -1.71 -3.24
CA LEU A 241 10.12 -1.26 -1.96
C LEU A 241 8.58 -1.17 -2.05
N LEU A 242 8.10 -0.46 -3.06
CA LEU A 242 6.68 -0.26 -3.30
C LEU A 242 5.98 -1.59 -3.58
N ALA A 243 6.51 -2.42 -4.48
CA ALA A 243 5.94 -3.71 -4.84
C ALA A 243 5.79 -4.66 -3.64
N ASN A 244 6.77 -4.68 -2.73
CA ASN A 244 6.75 -5.53 -1.54
C ASN A 244 5.53 -5.24 -0.64
N VAL A 245 5.16 -3.97 -0.47
CA VAL A 245 3.96 -3.60 0.31
C VAL A 245 2.68 -4.12 -0.36
N HIS A 246 2.56 -3.98 -1.68
CA HIS A 246 1.37 -4.42 -2.41
C HIS A 246 1.18 -5.94 -2.37
N ILE A 247 2.26 -6.71 -2.56
CA ILE A 247 2.20 -8.18 -2.44
C ILE A 247 1.93 -8.62 -1.01
N SER A 248 2.50 -7.95 -0.01
CA SER A 248 2.23 -8.26 1.40
C SER A 248 0.75 -7.98 1.73
N LEU A 249 0.22 -6.84 1.27
CA LEU A 249 -1.19 -6.47 1.39
C LEU A 249 -2.12 -7.52 0.77
N MET A 250 -1.78 -8.07 -0.41
CA MET A 250 -2.51 -9.20 -0.97
C MET A 250 -2.37 -10.48 -0.12
N GLU A 251 -1.17 -10.81 0.35
CA GLU A 251 -0.90 -12.04 1.11
C GLU A 251 -1.72 -12.12 2.39
N TYR A 252 -1.68 -11.09 3.24
CA TYR A 252 -2.34 -11.17 4.55
C TYR A 252 -3.86 -10.97 4.45
N THR A 253 -4.35 -10.19 3.47
CA THR A 253 -5.80 -10.00 3.32
C THR A 253 -6.47 -11.24 2.75
N THR A 254 -5.84 -11.92 1.79
CA THR A 254 -6.41 -13.13 1.17
C THR A 254 -6.58 -14.29 2.15
N VAL A 255 -5.96 -14.27 3.34
CA VAL A 255 -6.20 -15.27 4.39
C VAL A 255 -7.69 -15.35 4.75
N GLU A 256 -8.37 -14.21 4.82
CA GLU A 256 -9.77 -14.13 5.29
C GLU A 256 -10.70 -13.40 4.32
N ILE A 257 -10.15 -12.64 3.35
CA ILE A 257 -10.91 -11.82 2.40
C ILE A 257 -10.54 -12.24 0.97
N THR A 258 -11.29 -13.19 0.43
CA THR A 258 -11.02 -13.77 -0.91
C THR A 258 -12.05 -13.39 -1.97
N ARG A 259 -13.30 -13.11 -1.57
CA ARG A 259 -14.44 -12.95 -2.48
C ARG A 259 -14.19 -12.01 -3.66
N SER A 260 -13.69 -10.80 -3.42
CA SER A 260 -13.43 -9.82 -4.50
C SER A 260 -12.28 -10.20 -5.43
N PHE A 261 -11.34 -11.04 -4.96
CA PHE A 261 -10.28 -11.59 -5.79
C PHE A 261 -10.80 -12.70 -6.72
N LEU A 262 -11.90 -13.35 -6.33
CA LEU A 262 -12.46 -14.50 -7.03
C LEU A 262 -13.66 -14.16 -7.92
N LEU A 263 -14.09 -12.90 -7.93
CA LEU A 263 -15.12 -12.42 -8.84
C LEU A 263 -14.73 -12.65 -10.32
N PRO A 264 -15.69 -12.92 -11.22
CA PRO A 264 -15.42 -13.26 -12.62
C PRO A 264 -14.53 -12.25 -13.35
N GLU A 265 -14.64 -10.96 -13.04
CA GLU A 265 -13.87 -9.87 -13.64
C GLU A 265 -12.41 -9.82 -13.16
N MET A 266 -12.08 -10.51 -12.07
CA MET A 266 -10.76 -10.44 -11.40
C MET A 266 -10.01 -11.77 -11.42
N VAL A 267 -10.71 -12.89 -11.29
CA VAL A 267 -10.11 -14.21 -11.04
C VAL A 267 -9.10 -14.62 -12.13
N GLU A 268 -9.40 -14.38 -13.40
CA GLU A 268 -8.49 -14.68 -14.51
C GLU A 268 -7.24 -13.80 -14.44
N ARG A 269 -7.42 -12.50 -14.20
CA ARG A 269 -6.30 -11.55 -14.14
C ARG A 269 -5.36 -11.84 -12.98
N ILE A 270 -5.90 -12.20 -11.81
CA ILE A 270 -5.09 -12.58 -10.64
C ILE A 270 -4.34 -13.88 -10.92
N ALA A 271 -4.99 -14.88 -11.51
CA ALA A 271 -4.34 -16.12 -11.91
C ALA A 271 -3.18 -15.87 -12.89
N THR A 272 -3.39 -15.08 -13.94
CA THR A 272 -2.33 -14.73 -14.91
C THR A 272 -1.19 -13.95 -14.25
N MET A 273 -1.50 -12.98 -13.37
CA MET A 273 -0.48 -12.23 -12.63
C MET A 273 0.38 -13.17 -11.78
N LEU A 274 -0.25 -14.02 -10.97
CA LEU A 274 0.48 -14.92 -10.08
C LEU A 274 1.29 -15.94 -10.89
N ASN A 275 0.77 -16.44 -12.02
CA ASN A 275 1.49 -17.40 -12.85
C ASN A 275 2.71 -16.76 -13.50
N TYR A 276 2.55 -15.53 -14.00
CA TYR A 276 3.64 -14.75 -14.57
C TYR A 276 4.78 -14.59 -13.58
N PHE A 277 4.53 -14.07 -12.38
CA PHE A 277 5.58 -13.87 -11.39
C PHE A 277 6.17 -15.17 -10.85
N LEU A 278 5.34 -16.21 -10.68
CA LEU A 278 5.82 -17.52 -10.28
C LEU A 278 6.82 -18.06 -11.31
N LYS A 279 6.48 -18.02 -12.60
CA LYS A 279 7.37 -18.44 -13.70
C LYS A 279 8.70 -17.69 -13.66
N TYR A 280 8.70 -16.38 -13.46
CA TYR A 280 9.95 -15.61 -13.36
C TYR A 280 10.81 -16.01 -12.16
N LEU A 281 10.19 -16.32 -11.02
CA LEU A 281 10.90 -16.66 -9.78
C LEU A 281 11.47 -18.09 -9.78
N VAL A 282 10.77 -19.06 -10.40
CA VAL A 282 11.18 -20.49 -10.36
C VAL A 282 11.69 -21.03 -11.70
N GLY A 283 11.35 -20.38 -12.81
CA GLY A 283 11.67 -20.79 -14.17
C GLY A 283 13.10 -20.43 -14.61
N PRO A 284 13.43 -20.63 -15.90
CA PRO A 284 14.75 -20.33 -16.44
C PRO A 284 15.13 -18.83 -16.30
N GLU A 285 14.14 -17.93 -16.31
CA GLU A 285 14.28 -16.49 -16.15
C GLU A 285 14.83 -16.10 -14.78
N ARG A 286 14.72 -16.94 -13.75
CA ARG A 286 15.24 -16.66 -12.39
C ARG A 286 16.72 -16.30 -12.37
N LYS A 287 17.49 -16.79 -13.35
CA LYS A 287 18.92 -16.47 -13.49
C LYS A 287 19.13 -14.98 -13.76
N GLN A 288 18.19 -14.32 -14.43
CA GLN A 288 18.24 -12.89 -14.75
C GLN A 288 17.95 -12.00 -13.54
N LEU A 289 17.24 -12.53 -12.53
CA LEU A 289 16.86 -11.82 -11.30
C LEU A 289 17.95 -11.80 -10.22
N LYS A 290 19.10 -12.45 -10.47
CA LYS A 290 20.24 -12.38 -9.55
C LYS A 290 20.90 -11.01 -9.67
N VAL A 291 21.24 -10.39 -8.55
CA VAL A 291 22.04 -9.17 -8.46
C VAL A 291 22.96 -9.29 -7.25
N ASN A 292 24.12 -8.62 -7.30
CA ASN A 292 25.01 -8.53 -6.15
C ASN A 292 24.36 -7.66 -5.06
N ASN A 293 24.50 -8.07 -3.80
CA ASN A 293 23.92 -7.41 -2.61
C ASN A 293 22.41 -7.10 -2.76
N PRO A 294 21.55 -8.11 -2.97
CA PRO A 294 20.13 -7.92 -3.25
C PRO A 294 19.39 -7.15 -2.12
N GLU A 295 19.86 -7.25 -0.89
CA GLU A 295 19.38 -6.51 0.27
C GLU A 295 19.47 -4.98 0.10
N LYS A 296 20.44 -4.46 -0.69
CA LYS A 296 20.55 -3.02 -1.02
C LYS A 296 19.28 -2.50 -1.71
N TYR A 297 18.61 -3.36 -2.45
CA TYR A 297 17.43 -3.03 -3.25
C TYR A 297 16.13 -3.51 -2.60
N GLY A 298 16.18 -4.08 -1.38
CA GLY A 298 15.01 -4.72 -0.77
C GLY A 298 14.55 -5.97 -1.53
N TRP A 299 15.44 -6.61 -2.30
CA TRP A 299 15.12 -7.76 -3.12
C TRP A 299 15.29 -9.07 -2.34
N ASP A 300 14.19 -9.72 -1.98
CA ASP A 300 14.19 -11.08 -1.46
C ASP A 300 13.28 -11.99 -2.30
N PRO A 301 13.82 -12.67 -3.34
CA PRO A 301 13.02 -13.52 -4.21
C PRO A 301 12.42 -14.73 -3.46
N ARG A 302 13.02 -15.16 -2.34
CA ARG A 302 12.51 -16.29 -1.55
C ARG A 302 11.33 -15.86 -0.70
N LYS A 303 11.37 -14.66 -0.11
CA LYS A 303 10.22 -14.06 0.55
C LYS A 303 9.09 -13.92 -0.47
N MET A 304 9.32 -13.23 -1.58
CA MET A 304 8.31 -12.98 -2.61
C MET A 304 7.65 -14.26 -3.13
N LEU A 305 8.45 -15.29 -3.45
CA LEU A 305 7.94 -16.60 -3.86
C LEU A 305 6.99 -17.19 -2.81
N ARG A 306 7.34 -17.10 -1.53
CA ARG A 306 6.49 -17.60 -0.44
C ARG A 306 5.17 -16.83 -0.35
N GLN A 307 5.19 -15.52 -0.54
CA GLN A 307 3.99 -14.69 -0.52
C GLN A 307 3.05 -15.08 -1.66
N ILE A 308 3.59 -15.20 -2.89
CA ILE A 308 2.83 -15.64 -4.07
C ILE A 308 2.22 -17.03 -3.85
N VAL A 309 3.00 -17.99 -3.35
CA VAL A 309 2.50 -19.35 -3.07
C VAL A 309 1.39 -19.33 -2.02
N LYS A 310 1.51 -18.52 -0.96
CA LYS A 310 0.44 -18.37 0.04
C LYS A 310 -0.83 -17.79 -0.57
N ILE A 311 -0.72 -16.76 -1.42
CA ILE A 311 -1.88 -16.19 -2.13
C ILE A 311 -2.58 -17.27 -2.95
N TYR A 312 -1.83 -18.10 -3.70
CA TYR A 312 -2.43 -19.26 -4.39
C TYR A 312 -3.20 -20.17 -3.43
N MET A 313 -2.59 -20.56 -2.32
CA MET A 313 -3.22 -21.48 -1.37
C MET A 313 -4.48 -20.88 -0.74
N HIS A 314 -4.48 -19.58 -0.44
CA HIS A 314 -5.65 -18.90 0.11
C HIS A 314 -6.80 -18.88 -0.90
N LEU A 315 -6.52 -18.50 -2.15
CA LEU A 315 -7.54 -18.38 -3.20
C LEU A 315 -8.03 -19.73 -3.73
N ALA A 316 -7.20 -20.76 -3.69
CA ALA A 316 -7.59 -22.14 -4.05
C ALA A 316 -8.21 -22.92 -2.88
N ALA A 317 -8.25 -22.35 -1.67
CA ALA A 317 -8.73 -23.07 -0.49
C ALA A 317 -10.20 -23.48 -0.67
N PRO A 318 -10.60 -24.72 -0.33
CA PRO A 318 -12.00 -25.15 -0.44
C PRO A 318 -12.98 -24.29 0.35
N SER A 319 -12.53 -23.66 1.44
CA SER A 319 -13.31 -22.74 2.28
C SER A 319 -13.79 -21.49 1.54
N THR A 320 -13.22 -21.17 0.38
CA THR A 320 -13.63 -20.03 -0.45
C THR A 320 -14.93 -20.29 -1.21
N GLY A 321 -15.30 -21.56 -1.45
CA GLY A 321 -16.42 -21.94 -2.32
C GLY A 321 -16.16 -21.73 -3.82
N GLU A 322 -15.09 -21.02 -4.20
CA GLU A 322 -14.73 -20.64 -5.58
C GLU A 322 -13.32 -21.13 -5.97
N GLY A 323 -12.67 -21.94 -5.12
CA GLY A 323 -11.31 -22.45 -5.35
C GLY A 323 -11.14 -23.21 -6.66
N ASP A 324 -12.16 -23.96 -7.10
CA ASP A 324 -12.14 -24.68 -8.38
C ASP A 324 -12.16 -23.73 -9.58
N GLN A 325 -12.87 -22.60 -9.47
CA GLN A 325 -12.88 -21.56 -10.49
C GLN A 325 -11.50 -20.90 -10.60
N PHE A 326 -10.88 -20.60 -9.47
CA PHE A 326 -9.52 -20.07 -9.45
C PHE A 326 -8.51 -21.05 -10.06
N ALA A 327 -8.54 -22.32 -9.64
CA ALA A 327 -7.69 -23.37 -10.20
C ALA A 327 -7.90 -23.53 -11.72
N THR A 328 -9.14 -23.42 -12.20
CA THR A 328 -9.47 -23.44 -13.63
C THR A 328 -8.84 -22.25 -14.36
N SER A 329 -8.93 -21.05 -13.80
CA SER A 329 -8.29 -19.85 -14.38
C SER A 329 -6.76 -19.98 -14.41
N VAL A 330 -6.16 -20.54 -13.36
CA VAL A 330 -4.72 -20.83 -13.29
C VAL A 330 -4.31 -21.80 -14.41
N ALA A 331 -5.06 -22.89 -14.61
CA ALA A 331 -4.74 -23.89 -15.62
C ALA A 331 -4.99 -23.43 -17.07
N ARG A 332 -5.88 -22.44 -17.28
CA ARG A 332 -6.19 -21.89 -18.61
C ARG A 332 -5.14 -20.92 -19.14
N ASP A 333 -4.27 -20.40 -18.29
CA ASP A 333 -3.22 -19.47 -18.69
C ASP A 333 -2.08 -20.17 -19.45
N GLY A 334 -2.27 -20.32 -20.77
CA GLY A 334 -1.29 -20.95 -21.65
C GLY A 334 0.03 -20.19 -21.84
N ARG A 335 0.21 -19.01 -21.24
CA ARG A 335 1.46 -18.23 -21.36
C ARG A 335 2.48 -18.60 -20.28
N SER A 336 1.99 -18.88 -19.08
CA SER A 336 2.83 -19.00 -17.88
C SER A 336 2.61 -20.30 -17.11
N PHE A 337 1.44 -20.92 -17.18
CA PHE A 337 1.20 -22.20 -16.51
C PHE A 337 1.99 -23.34 -17.18
N SER A 338 2.69 -24.14 -16.37
CA SER A 338 3.53 -25.26 -16.84
C SER A 338 3.66 -26.35 -15.79
#